data_AF-A0A7L3HH85-F1
#
_entry.id   AF-A0A7L3HH85-F1
#
_cell.length_a   1.000
_cell.length_b   1.000
_cell.length_c   1.000
_cell.angle_alpha   90.00
_cell.angle_beta   90.00
_cell.angle_gamma   90.00
#
_symmetry.space_group_name_H-M   'P 1'
#
loop_
_entity.id
_entity.type
_entity.pdbx_description
1 polymer ?
#
loop_
_entity_poly.entity_id
_entity_poly.type
_entity_poly.pdbx_seq_one_letter_code
_entity_poly.pdbx_strand_id
1 'polypeptide(L)'
;MGFIAFLKTQFIVHLLIGFVFVVSGLIINFIQLCTLLLWPINKQLYRRVNCRLAYSLWSQLVMLLEWWSGTECTLFSDEATVKTFGKEHVIIILNHNFEIDFLCGWTMTERFGVLGISLVFLFFWFCLAQFLLYCEGTRFTETKHRISMEVAESKGLPKLKYHLLPRTKGFTTAVQCLRGTGTAKLCSTCN
;
A
#
# COMPACT_ATOMS: atom_id res chain seq x y z
N MET A 1 -8.60 -26.95 -18.03
CA MET A 1 -9.04 -26.05 -16.96
C MET A 1 -9.45 -26.90 -15.76
N GLY A 2 -8.71 -26.86 -14.64
CA GLY A 2 -9.05 -27.66 -13.46
C GLY A 2 -10.32 -27.17 -12.77
N PHE A 3 -10.96 -28.03 -11.96
CA PHE A 3 -12.18 -27.70 -11.19
C PHE A 3 -12.03 -26.42 -10.35
N ILE A 4 -10.86 -26.22 -9.73
CA ILE A 4 -10.54 -25.01 -8.95
C ILE A 4 -10.53 -23.75 -9.83
N ALA A 5 -9.99 -23.83 -11.04
CA ALA A 5 -9.97 -22.70 -11.97
C ALA A 5 -11.40 -22.33 -12.41
N PHE A 6 -12.27 -23.33 -12.61
CA PHE A 6 -13.69 -23.11 -12.89
C PHE A 6 -14.44 -22.48 -11.70
N LEU A 7 -14.13 -22.89 -10.46
CA LEU A 7 -14.69 -22.26 -9.26
C LEU A 7 -14.26 -20.79 -9.13
N LYS A 8 -12.99 -20.51 -9.43
CA LYS A 8 -12.44 -19.14 -9.42
C LYS A 8 -13.10 -18.21 -10.43
N THR A 9 -13.80 -18.71 -11.47
CA THR A 9 -14.54 -17.86 -12.41
C THR A 9 -15.99 -17.61 -12.01
N GLN A 10 -16.52 -18.31 -11.00
CA GLN A 10 -17.94 -18.20 -10.64
C GLN A 10 -18.24 -16.91 -9.90
N PHE A 11 -19.22 -16.14 -10.40
CA PHE A 11 -19.64 -14.88 -9.78
C PHE A 11 -20.10 -15.06 -8.33
N ILE A 12 -20.81 -16.15 -8.03
CA ILE A 12 -21.31 -16.46 -6.67
C ILE A 12 -20.15 -16.55 -5.67
N VAL A 13 -19.02 -17.13 -6.08
CA VAL A 13 -17.85 -17.28 -5.19
C VAL A 13 -17.22 -15.93 -4.90
N HIS A 14 -17.10 -15.04 -5.89
CA HIS A 14 -16.63 -13.67 -5.68
C HIS A 14 -17.57 -12.88 -4.76
N LEU A 15 -18.88 -13.07 -4.90
CA LEU A 15 -19.87 -12.43 -4.04
C LEU A 15 -19.75 -12.91 -2.60
N LEU A 16 -19.54 -14.21 -2.38
CA LEU A 16 -19.28 -14.77 -1.04
C LEU A 16 -18.00 -14.22 -0.42
N ILE A 17 -16.91 -14.13 -1.19
CA ILE A 17 -15.65 -13.52 -0.74
C ILE A 17 -15.87 -12.06 -0.33
N GLY A 18 -16.57 -11.29 -1.17
CA GLY A 18 -16.91 -9.89 -0.87
C GLY A 18 -17.78 -9.77 0.38
N PHE A 19 -18.76 -10.65 0.55
CA PHE A 19 -19.60 -10.70 1.75
C PHE A 19 -18.79 -10.97 3.02
N VAL A 20 -17.88 -11.96 2.99
CA VAL A 20 -16.99 -12.26 4.13
C VAL A 20 -16.11 -11.07 4.47
N PHE A 21 -15.56 -10.37 3.46
CA PHE A 21 -14.76 -9.17 3.67
C PHE A 21 -15.58 -8.04 4.33
N VAL A 22 -16.80 -7.79 3.86
CA VAL A 22 -17.68 -6.75 4.44
C VAL A 22 -18.08 -7.10 5.87
N VAL A 23 -18.50 -8.34 6.13
CA VAL A 23 -18.92 -8.78 7.47
C VAL A 23 -17.75 -8.73 8.45
N SER A 24 -16.57 -9.23 8.06
CA SER A 24 -15.38 -9.14 8.92
C SER A 24 -14.96 -7.69 9.16
N GLY A 25 -15.06 -6.82 8.15
CA GLY A 25 -14.85 -5.38 8.30
C GLY A 25 -15.81 -4.75 9.32
N LEU A 26 -17.09 -5.09 9.29
CA LEU A 26 -18.08 -4.58 10.26
C LEU A 26 -17.79 -5.07 11.68
N ILE A 27 -17.47 -6.36 11.84
CA ILE A 27 -17.11 -6.95 13.14
C ILE A 27 -15.86 -6.28 13.70
N ILE A 28 -14.82 -6.13 12.88
CA ILE A 28 -13.56 -5.50 13.29
C ILE A 28 -13.80 -4.04 13.69
N ASN A 29 -14.52 -3.25 12.89
CA ASN A 29 -14.84 -1.87 13.23
C ASN A 29 -15.65 -1.75 14.53
N PHE A 30 -16.60 -2.67 14.75
CA PHE A 30 -17.34 -2.73 16.01
C PHE A 30 -16.42 -3.00 17.21
N ILE A 31 -15.50 -3.96 17.09
CA ILE A 31 -14.50 -4.23 18.14
C ILE A 31 -13.61 -2.99 18.35
N GLN A 32 -13.16 -2.33 17.28
CA GLN A 32 -12.37 -1.10 17.36
C GLN A 32 -13.13 0.01 18.10
N LEU A 33 -14.43 0.15 17.87
CA LEU A 33 -15.29 1.06 18.62
C LEU A 33 -15.31 0.72 20.12
N CYS A 34 -15.46 -0.57 20.47
CA CYS A 34 -15.38 -1.01 21.86
C CYS A 34 -13.99 -0.75 22.48
N THR A 35 -12.91 -0.79 21.70
CA THR A 35 -11.57 -0.47 22.20
C THR A 35 -11.39 1.00 22.58
N LEU A 36 -12.30 1.92 22.19
CA LEU A 36 -12.24 3.32 22.64
C LEU A 36 -12.30 3.45 24.17
N LEU A 37 -12.95 2.50 24.84
CA LEU A 37 -12.97 2.44 26.31
C LEU A 37 -11.56 2.21 26.90
N LEU A 38 -10.65 1.59 26.15
CA LEU A 38 -9.25 1.38 26.55
C LEU A 38 -8.39 2.62 26.33
N TRP A 39 -8.83 3.56 25.50
CA TRP A 39 -8.07 4.77 25.17
C TRP A 39 -7.70 5.64 26.39
N PRO A 40 -8.63 5.98 27.31
CA PRO A 40 -8.28 6.79 28.48
C PRO A 40 -7.39 6.05 29.50
N ILE A 41 -7.42 4.71 29.53
CA ILE A 41 -6.70 3.90 30.52
C ILE A 41 -5.28 3.60 30.03
N ASN A 42 -5.12 3.13 28.80
CA ASN A 42 -3.83 2.75 28.25
C ASN A 42 -3.77 2.97 26.73
N LYS A 43 -3.22 4.13 26.34
CA LYS A 43 -3.04 4.52 24.93
C LYS A 43 -2.18 3.54 24.14
N GLN A 44 -1.19 2.90 24.77
CA GLN A 44 -0.29 1.96 24.08
C GLN A 44 -0.98 0.64 23.79
N LEU A 45 -1.77 0.13 24.75
CA LEU A 45 -2.58 -1.06 24.54
C LEU A 45 -3.63 -0.83 23.46
N TYR A 46 -4.34 0.30 23.51
CA TYR A 46 -5.29 0.72 22.48
C TYR A 46 -4.67 0.68 21.08
N ARG A 47 -3.47 1.26 20.91
CA ARG A 47 -2.76 1.27 19.63
C ARG A 47 -2.40 -0.14 19.17
N ARG A 48 -1.83 -0.98 20.04
CA ARG A 48 -1.45 -2.36 19.69
C ARG A 48 -2.65 -3.20 19.26
N VAL A 49 -3.75 -3.12 19.99
CA VAL A 49 -4.98 -3.87 19.66
C VAL A 49 -5.54 -3.42 18.32
N ASN A 50 -5.66 -2.10 18.10
CA ASN A 50 -6.13 -1.58 16.81
C ASN A 50 -5.21 -1.94 15.65
N CYS A 51 -3.89 -1.94 15.84
CA CYS A 51 -2.96 -2.38 14.79
C CYS A 51 -3.15 -3.86 14.42
N ARG A 52 -3.40 -4.73 15.41
CA ARG A 52 -3.65 -6.16 15.17
C ARG A 52 -5.01 -6.41 14.49
N LEU A 53 -6.03 -5.66 14.89
CA LEU A 53 -7.33 -5.69 14.25
C LEU A 53 -7.24 -5.25 12.79
N ALA A 54 -6.57 -4.12 12.52
CA ALA A 54 -6.32 -3.66 11.17
C ALA A 54 -5.54 -4.69 10.33
N TYR A 55 -4.47 -5.28 10.90
CA TYR A 55 -3.71 -6.35 10.26
C TYR A 55 -4.63 -7.49 9.78
N SER A 56 -5.53 -7.98 10.64
CA SER A 56 -6.43 -9.09 10.31
C SER A 56 -7.45 -8.79 9.19
N LEU A 57 -7.79 -7.51 9.00
CA LEU A 57 -8.66 -7.10 7.89
C LEU A 57 -7.87 -7.05 6.59
N TRP A 58 -6.71 -6.40 6.60
CA TRP A 58 -5.88 -6.22 5.40
C TRP A 58 -5.27 -7.54 4.91
N SER A 59 -4.97 -8.48 5.82
CA SER A 59 -4.45 -9.80 5.47
C SER A 59 -5.43 -10.60 4.59
N GLN A 60 -6.74 -10.35 4.69
CA GLN A 60 -7.73 -10.98 3.80
C GLN A 60 -7.54 -10.55 2.35
N LEU A 61 -7.22 -9.27 2.10
CA LEU A 61 -6.96 -8.77 0.75
C LEU A 61 -5.62 -9.29 0.22
N VAL A 62 -4.58 -9.33 1.06
CA VAL A 62 -3.27 -9.89 0.66
C VAL A 62 -3.40 -11.38 0.32
N MET A 63 -4.16 -12.14 1.11
CA MET A 63 -4.48 -13.54 0.82
C MET A 63 -5.19 -13.69 -0.54
N LEU A 64 -6.12 -12.79 -0.89
CA LEU A 64 -6.76 -12.83 -2.20
C LEU A 64 -5.76 -12.58 -3.34
N LEU A 65 -4.77 -11.72 -3.16
CA LEU A 65 -3.75 -11.47 -4.18
C LEU A 65 -2.78 -12.67 -4.33
N GLU A 66 -2.23 -13.17 -3.23
CA GLU A 66 -1.22 -14.23 -3.32
C GLU A 66 -1.86 -15.60 -3.59
N TRP A 67 -2.90 -15.96 -2.85
CA TRP A 67 -3.49 -17.30 -2.90
C TRP A 67 -4.62 -17.40 -3.94
N TRP A 68 -5.52 -16.41 -3.99
CA TRP A 68 -6.69 -16.50 -4.85
C TRP A 68 -6.36 -16.18 -6.32
N SER A 69 -5.65 -15.09 -6.61
CA SER A 69 -5.19 -14.83 -7.98
C SER A 69 -3.92 -15.59 -8.36
N GLY A 70 -3.15 -16.10 -7.39
CA GLY A 70 -1.87 -16.76 -7.66
C GLY A 70 -0.80 -15.79 -8.12
N THR A 71 -0.89 -14.52 -7.71
CA THR A 71 0.04 -13.47 -8.12
C THR A 71 1.33 -13.59 -7.33
N GLU A 72 2.46 -13.73 -8.03
CA GLU A 72 3.77 -13.73 -7.41
C GLU A 72 4.40 -12.33 -7.45
N CYS A 73 4.48 -11.67 -6.30
CA CYS A 73 5.20 -10.41 -6.16
C CYS A 73 6.67 -10.67 -5.81
N THR A 74 7.59 -10.27 -6.71
CA THR A 74 9.03 -10.36 -6.48
C THR A 74 9.59 -8.97 -6.18
N LEU A 75 10.34 -8.84 -5.08
CA LEU A 75 10.99 -7.59 -4.67
C LEU A 75 12.49 -7.68 -4.97
N PHE A 76 12.97 -6.76 -5.80
CA PHE A 76 14.39 -6.59 -6.08
C PHE A 76 14.98 -5.48 -5.21
N SER A 77 15.94 -5.83 -4.35
CA SER A 77 16.62 -4.88 -3.48
C SER A 77 18.00 -5.43 -3.11
N ASP A 78 18.93 -4.56 -2.74
CA ASP A 78 20.23 -4.95 -2.21
C ASP A 78 20.11 -5.58 -0.82
N GLU A 79 21.02 -6.49 -0.48
CA GLU A 79 20.96 -7.26 0.78
C GLU A 79 21.05 -6.37 2.03
N ALA A 80 21.77 -5.24 1.94
CA ALA A 80 21.89 -4.29 3.04
C ALA A 80 20.56 -3.59 3.32
N THR A 81 19.84 -3.18 2.28
CA THR A 81 18.50 -2.59 2.38
C THR A 81 17.47 -3.59 2.90
N VAL A 82 17.51 -4.86 2.46
CA VAL A 82 16.57 -5.89 2.95
C VAL A 82 16.67 -6.08 4.47
N LYS A 83 17.89 -6.03 5.05
CA LYS A 83 18.12 -6.17 6.50
C LYS A 83 17.46 -5.09 7.36
N THR A 84 17.13 -3.95 6.75
CA THR A 84 16.51 -2.79 7.40
C THR A 84 14.98 -2.77 7.27
N PHE A 85 14.39 -3.58 6.39
CA PHE A 85 12.93 -3.64 6.23
C PHE A 85 12.24 -4.08 7.52
N GLY A 86 11.14 -3.41 7.85
CA GLY A 86 10.37 -3.63 9.07
C GLY A 86 11.00 -3.11 10.37
N LYS A 87 12.25 -2.63 10.34
CA LYS A 87 12.96 -2.11 11.53
C LYS A 87 12.95 -0.59 11.62
N GLU A 88 12.80 0.10 10.50
CA GLU A 88 12.79 1.55 10.42
C GLU A 88 11.54 2.07 9.71
N HIS A 89 11.24 3.35 9.90
CA HIS A 89 10.16 4.01 9.18
C HIS A 89 10.60 4.34 7.76
N VAL A 90 9.86 3.81 6.78
CA VAL A 90 10.15 3.96 5.36
C VAL A 90 8.97 4.56 4.62
N ILE A 91 9.27 5.44 3.67
CA ILE A 91 8.31 5.89 2.66
C ILE A 91 8.55 5.07 1.40
N ILE A 92 7.51 4.41 0.90
CA ILE A 92 7.51 3.64 -0.33
C ILE A 92 6.88 4.52 -1.41
N ILE A 93 7.65 4.81 -2.45
CA ILE A 93 7.15 5.50 -3.64
C ILE A 93 6.96 4.45 -4.74
N LEU A 94 5.73 4.33 -5.25
CA LEU A 94 5.34 3.41 -6.31
C LEU A 94 4.89 4.19 -7.55
N ASN A 95 5.16 3.64 -8.72
CA ASN A 95 4.46 4.03 -9.94
C ASN A 95 3.02 3.46 -9.85
N HIS A 96 2.02 4.25 -10.24
CA HIS A 96 0.63 3.82 -10.29
C HIS A 96 0.28 3.41 -11.71
N ASN A 97 0.47 2.15 -12.08
CA ASN A 97 0.00 1.59 -13.35
C ASN A 97 -1.41 1.02 -13.22
N PHE A 98 -1.66 0.26 -12.16
CA PHE A 98 -2.89 -0.51 -11.96
C PHE A 98 -3.51 -0.29 -10.58
N GLU A 99 -4.80 -0.60 -10.45
CA GLU A 99 -5.48 -0.55 -9.14
C GLU A 99 -4.83 -1.49 -8.15
N ILE A 100 -4.35 -2.67 -8.59
CA ILE A 100 -3.75 -3.68 -7.72
C ILE A 100 -2.39 -3.26 -7.13
N ASP A 101 -1.79 -2.14 -7.55
CA ASP A 101 -0.46 -1.73 -7.11
C ASP A 101 -0.38 -1.50 -5.60
N PHE A 102 -1.47 -1.03 -4.97
CA PHE A 102 -1.51 -0.88 -3.51
C PHE A 102 -1.46 -2.25 -2.82
N LEU A 103 -2.08 -3.26 -3.43
CA LEU A 103 -2.17 -4.60 -2.87
C LEU A 103 -0.82 -5.31 -2.99
N CYS A 104 -0.12 -5.12 -4.11
CA CYS A 104 1.27 -5.53 -4.28
C CYS A 104 2.19 -4.86 -3.23
N GLY A 105 1.95 -3.58 -2.91
CA GLY A 105 2.65 -2.88 -1.82
C GLY A 105 2.37 -3.51 -0.45
N TRP A 106 1.12 -3.87 -0.17
CA TRP A 106 0.74 -4.55 1.08
C TRP A 106 1.30 -5.96 1.21
N THR A 107 1.47 -6.69 0.11
CA THR A 107 2.19 -7.97 0.13
C THR A 107 3.61 -7.81 0.67
N MET A 108 4.30 -6.71 0.34
CA MET A 108 5.62 -6.44 0.90
C MET A 108 5.57 -6.17 2.40
N THR A 109 4.59 -5.39 2.87
CA THR A 109 4.46 -5.09 4.30
C THR A 109 4.01 -6.31 5.11
N GLU A 110 3.23 -7.21 4.52
CA GLU A 110 2.88 -8.52 5.09
C GLU A 110 4.12 -9.40 5.31
N ARG A 111 5.02 -9.49 4.32
CA ARG A 111 6.26 -10.28 4.43
C ARG A 111 7.19 -9.86 5.57
N PHE A 112 7.12 -8.59 5.97
CA PHE A 112 7.88 -8.04 7.10
C PHE A 112 7.05 -7.86 8.38
N GLY A 113 5.79 -8.30 8.40
CA GLY A 113 4.92 -8.26 9.58
C GLY A 113 4.49 -6.85 10.01
N VAL A 114 4.54 -5.88 9.10
CA VAL A 114 4.24 -4.45 9.36
C VAL A 114 2.94 -3.98 8.69
N LEU A 115 2.13 -4.90 8.14
CA LEU A 115 0.88 -4.58 7.44
C LEU A 115 -0.09 -3.73 8.27
N GLY A 116 -0.27 -4.06 9.55
CA GLY A 116 -1.19 -3.34 10.46
C GLY A 116 -0.78 -1.90 10.80
N ILE A 117 0.43 -1.50 10.42
CA ILE A 117 1.01 -0.16 10.60
C ILE A 117 1.28 0.46 9.20
N SER A 118 0.94 -0.22 8.10
CA SER A 118 1.11 0.35 6.77
C SER A 118 -0.04 1.29 6.44
N LEU A 119 0.28 2.52 6.04
CA LEU A 119 -0.66 3.58 5.69
C LEU A 119 -0.54 3.93 4.21
N VAL A 120 -1.60 3.65 3.46
CA VAL A 120 -1.74 4.10 2.07
C VAL A 120 -2.49 5.42 2.05
N PHE A 121 -1.88 6.49 1.57
CA PHE A 121 -2.56 7.78 1.46
C PHE A 121 -3.28 7.89 0.10
N LEU A 122 -4.52 7.44 0.08
CA LEU A 122 -5.54 7.74 -0.93
C LEU A 122 -6.63 8.55 -0.24
N PHE A 123 -6.30 9.79 0.17
CA PHE A 123 -7.22 10.74 0.79
C PHE A 123 -8.22 10.13 1.82
N PHE A 124 -7.77 9.31 2.77
CA PHE A 124 -8.58 8.89 3.90
C PHE A 124 -7.73 8.76 5.17
N TRP A 125 -8.31 9.26 6.26
CA TRP A 125 -7.74 9.46 7.59
C TRP A 125 -7.39 8.13 8.27
N PHE A 126 -6.13 7.91 8.68
CA PHE A 126 -5.71 7.32 9.95
C PHE A 126 -4.16 7.31 10.04
N CYS A 127 -3.61 7.32 11.24
CA CYS A 127 -2.19 7.49 11.53
C CYS A 127 -1.58 6.18 12.05
N LEU A 128 -0.54 5.64 11.38
CA LEU A 128 0.84 5.46 11.86
C LEU A 128 1.58 4.51 10.89
N ALA A 129 2.70 4.96 10.29
CA ALA A 129 3.99 4.28 10.02
C ALA A 129 4.20 3.15 8.95
N GLN A 130 3.80 3.38 7.69
CA GLN A 130 4.58 3.10 6.47
C GLN A 130 3.86 3.83 5.34
N PHE A 131 4.51 4.75 4.62
CA PHE A 131 3.78 5.70 3.76
C PHE A 131 3.90 5.30 2.29
N LEU A 132 2.77 4.94 1.67
CA LEU A 132 2.71 4.62 0.24
C LEU A 132 2.27 5.88 -0.53
N LEU A 133 3.19 6.44 -1.33
CA LEU A 133 2.97 7.71 -2.03
C LEU A 133 3.02 7.53 -3.55
N TYR A 134 1.90 7.81 -4.21
CA TYR A 134 1.83 7.96 -5.66
C TYR A 134 2.12 9.41 -6.04
N CYS A 135 3.39 9.72 -6.26
CA CYS A 135 3.83 11.10 -6.51
C CYS A 135 3.26 11.70 -7.81
N GLU A 136 2.85 10.84 -8.74
CA GLU A 136 2.26 11.19 -10.04
C GLU A 136 0.79 11.62 -9.92
N GLY A 137 0.08 11.09 -8.93
CA GLY A 137 -1.35 11.35 -8.69
C GLY A 137 -2.29 10.88 -9.81
N THR A 138 -1.80 10.18 -10.82
CA THR A 138 -2.60 9.62 -11.93
C THR A 138 -1.99 8.31 -12.42
N ARG A 139 -2.77 7.46 -13.10
CA ARG A 139 -2.21 6.26 -13.70
C ARG A 139 -1.21 6.56 -14.80
N PHE A 140 -0.11 5.82 -14.80
CA PHE A 140 0.91 5.86 -15.84
C PHE A 140 0.35 5.27 -17.14
N THR A 141 0.57 6.00 -18.22
CA THR A 141 0.23 5.59 -19.58
C THR A 141 1.34 6.09 -20.51
N GLU A 142 1.58 5.38 -21.61
CA GLU A 142 2.67 5.73 -22.54
C GLU A 142 2.51 7.15 -23.11
N THR A 143 1.29 7.57 -23.41
CA THR A 143 0.98 8.94 -23.84
C THR A 143 1.37 9.98 -22.78
N LYS A 144 1.04 9.73 -21.51
CA LYS A 144 1.40 10.64 -20.41
C LYS A 144 2.89 10.62 -20.13
N HIS A 145 3.55 9.48 -20.32
CA HIS A 145 5.00 9.36 -20.22
C HIS A 145 5.67 10.27 -21.23
N ARG A 146 5.28 10.19 -22.51
CA ARG A 146 5.83 11.07 -23.56
C ARG A 146 5.68 12.54 -23.21
N ILE A 147 4.48 12.96 -22.80
CA ILE A 147 4.21 14.35 -22.37
C ILE A 147 5.08 14.72 -21.16
N SER A 148 5.21 13.82 -20.18
CA SER A 148 6.06 14.04 -19.01
C SER A 148 7.54 14.20 -19.39
N MET A 149 8.03 13.49 -20.39
CA MET A 149 9.40 13.62 -20.89
C MET A 149 9.63 14.94 -21.62
N GLU A 150 8.68 15.39 -22.43
CA GLU A 150 8.70 16.71 -23.08
C GLU A 150 8.71 17.84 -22.03
N VAL A 151 7.90 17.69 -20.97
CA VAL A 151 7.88 18.63 -19.83
C VAL A 151 9.18 18.57 -19.02
N ALA A 152 9.79 17.39 -18.88
CA ALA A 152 11.08 17.25 -18.20
C ALA A 152 12.18 17.98 -18.98
N GLU A 153 12.21 17.80 -20.30
CA GLU A 153 13.19 18.41 -21.20
C GLU A 153 13.05 19.93 -21.24
N SER A 154 11.84 20.44 -21.43
CA SER A 154 11.57 21.89 -21.43
C SER A 154 11.91 22.58 -20.10
N LYS A 155 11.90 21.85 -18.98
CA LYS A 155 12.20 22.37 -17.64
C LYS A 155 13.61 22.03 -17.15
N GLY A 156 14.42 21.34 -17.96
CA GLY A 156 15.75 20.87 -17.56
C GLY A 156 15.74 19.88 -16.40
N LEU A 157 14.66 19.12 -16.23
CA LEU A 157 14.52 18.09 -15.19
C LEU A 157 15.05 16.74 -15.68
N PRO A 158 15.50 15.85 -14.77
CA PRO A 158 15.94 14.52 -15.13
C PRO A 158 14.81 13.72 -15.79
N LYS A 159 15.13 13.05 -16.90
CA LYS A 159 14.20 12.17 -17.62
C LYS A 159 14.02 10.87 -16.83
N LEU A 160 12.80 10.63 -16.34
CA LEU A 160 12.45 9.44 -15.56
C LEU A 160 12.01 8.30 -16.49
N LYS A 161 12.64 7.13 -16.40
CA LYS A 161 12.36 6.00 -17.33
C LYS A 161 11.04 5.29 -17.03
N TYR A 162 10.73 5.11 -15.74
CA TYR A 162 9.62 4.28 -15.27
C TYR A 162 8.59 5.04 -14.43
N HIS A 163 8.67 6.38 -14.40
CA HIS A 163 7.79 7.24 -13.60
C HIS A 163 7.46 8.52 -14.37
N LEU A 164 6.28 9.06 -14.17
CA LEU A 164 5.92 10.43 -14.55
C LEU A 164 6.54 11.43 -13.56
N LEU A 165 6.67 12.68 -14.01
CA LEU A 165 7.10 13.76 -13.14
C LEU A 165 6.09 13.96 -11.99
N PRO A 166 6.57 14.08 -10.74
CA PRO A 166 5.69 14.21 -9.59
C PRO A 166 4.92 15.53 -9.62
N ARG A 167 3.67 15.50 -9.15
CA ARG A 167 2.87 16.73 -8.97
C ARG A 167 3.48 17.53 -7.81
N THR A 168 4.13 18.63 -8.15
CA THR A 168 4.94 19.45 -7.25
C THR A 168 4.20 19.81 -5.95
N LYS A 169 2.97 20.33 -6.00
CA LYS A 169 2.24 20.75 -4.77
C LYS A 169 2.07 19.62 -3.75
N GLY A 170 1.50 18.50 -4.17
CA GLY A 170 1.24 17.36 -3.27
C GLY A 170 2.54 16.72 -2.78
N PHE A 171 3.51 16.59 -3.68
CA PHE A 171 4.81 16.03 -3.36
C PHE A 171 5.63 16.92 -2.40
N THR A 172 5.68 18.24 -2.62
CA THR A 172 6.42 19.16 -1.75
C THR A 172 5.82 19.22 -0.36
N THR A 173 4.50 19.23 -0.22
CA THR A 173 3.84 19.21 1.10
C THR A 173 4.14 17.90 1.82
N ALA A 174 4.02 16.75 1.14
CA ALA A 174 4.37 15.46 1.73
C ALA A 174 5.83 15.43 2.19
N VAL A 175 6.77 15.84 1.33
CA VAL A 175 8.20 15.90 1.67
C VAL A 175 8.47 16.87 2.82
N GLN A 176 7.81 18.03 2.87
CA GLN A 176 7.96 18.98 3.97
C GLN A 176 7.48 18.40 5.31
N CYS A 177 6.35 17.70 5.33
CA CYS A 177 5.85 17.00 6.53
C CYS A 177 6.74 15.82 6.94
N LEU A 178 7.49 15.25 5.99
CA LEU A 178 8.33 14.07 6.20
C LEU A 178 9.82 14.41 6.43
N ARG A 179 10.22 15.68 6.31
CA ARG A 179 11.60 16.11 6.58
C ARG A 179 11.94 15.86 8.05
N GLY A 180 12.91 14.98 8.29
CA GLY A 180 13.41 14.64 9.63
C GLY A 180 12.69 13.48 10.33
N THR A 181 11.73 12.81 9.68
CA THR A 181 10.93 11.73 10.31
C THR A 181 11.19 10.32 9.79
N GLY A 182 11.96 10.13 8.70
CA GLY A 182 12.36 8.79 8.23
C GLY A 182 13.19 8.77 6.94
N THR A 183 13.66 7.58 6.55
CA THR A 183 14.43 7.35 5.33
C THR A 183 13.47 7.01 4.18
N ALA A 184 13.50 7.76 3.07
CA ALA A 184 12.69 7.44 1.89
C ALA A 184 13.37 6.34 1.06
N LYS A 185 12.63 5.28 0.70
CA LYS A 185 13.12 4.23 -0.20
C LYS A 185 12.19 4.09 -1.40
N LEU A 186 12.77 4.28 -2.58
CA LEU A 186 12.06 4.10 -3.84
C LEU A 186 11.88 2.60 -4.08
N CYS A 187 10.65 2.14 -4.27
CA CYS A 187 10.38 0.78 -4.71
C CYS A 187 9.56 0.87 -6.00
N SER A 188 10.19 0.69 -7.15
CA SER A 188 9.45 0.54 -8.40
C SER A 188 8.80 -0.83 -8.43
N THR A 189 7.47 -0.90 -8.35
CA THR A 189 6.71 -2.13 -8.60
C THR A 189 6.86 -2.59 -10.05
N CYS A 190 6.80 -3.92 -10.21
CA CYS A 190 7.01 -4.73 -11.42
C CYS A 190 6.67 -4.09 -12.77
N ASN A 191 7.59 -4.25 -13.73
CA ASN A 191 7.23 -4.44 -15.14
C ASN A 191 6.98 -5.94 -15.38
#